data_AF-A0A4Q3RR57-F1
#
_entry.id   AF-A0A4Q3RR57-F1
#
_cell.length_a   1.000
_cell.length_b   1.000
_cell.length_c   1.000
_cell.angle_alpha   90.00
_cell.angle_beta   90.00
_cell.angle_gamma   90.00
#
_symmetry.space_group_name_H-M   'P 1'
#
loop_
_entity.id
_entity.type
_entity.pdbx_description
1 polymer ?
#
loop_
_entity_poly.entity_id
_entity_poly.type
_entity_poly.pdbx_seq_one_letter_code
_entity_poly.pdbx_strand_id
1 'polypeptide(L)'
;SLFFKTLIDNCEMAMKKCFFPLTAFLSNHEQYGEIWNMLYDEYERTKKYIFLLTGKEELMAKQPVDQLSIQMRERIVLPLLTIQQYALTKVRELEQAENKEALKASYEKLVMRCSFGIINSGRNSA
;
A
#
# COMPACT_ATOMS: atom_id res chain seq x y z
N SER A 1 -25.28 5.54 -15.91
CA SER A 1 -24.46 4.71 -16.82
C SER A 1 -23.84 3.58 -16.01
N LEU A 2 -24.03 2.32 -16.43
CA LEU A 2 -23.42 1.16 -15.76
C LEU A 2 -21.88 1.24 -15.81
N PHE A 3 -21.33 1.62 -16.97
CA PHE A 3 -19.89 1.80 -17.15
C PHE A 3 -19.27 2.74 -16.12
N PHE A 4 -19.86 3.94 -15.94
CA PHE A 4 -19.34 4.92 -14.98
C PHE A 4 -19.40 4.41 -13.54
N LYS A 5 -20.50 3.74 -13.18
CA LYS A 5 -20.65 3.14 -11.85
C LYS A 5 -19.56 2.10 -11.59
N THR A 6 -19.35 1.18 -12.53
CA THR A 6 -18.31 0.15 -12.43
C THR A 6 -16.91 0.75 -12.35
N LEU A 7 -16.64 1.83 -13.11
CA LEU A 7 -15.36 2.53 -13.03
C LEU A 7 -15.12 3.09 -11.62
N ILE A 8 -16.11 3.78 -11.05
CA ILE A 8 -16.03 4.33 -9.68
C ILE A 8 -15.88 3.21 -8.65
N ASP A 9 -16.64 2.13 -8.75
CA ASP A 9 -16.55 1.00 -7.81
C ASP A 9 -15.14 0.35 -7.85
N ASN A 10 -14.53 0.21 -9.03
CA ASN A 10 -13.15 -0.26 -9.17
C ASN A 10 -12.13 0.72 -8.57
N CYS A 11 -12.32 2.02 -8.78
CA CYS A 11 -11.48 3.06 -8.16
C CYS A 11 -11.56 3.00 -6.63
N GLU A 12 -12.76 2.92 -6.06
CA GLU A 12 -12.95 2.81 -4.60
C GLU A 12 -12.25 1.57 -4.04
N MET A 13 -12.35 0.43 -4.73
CA MET A 13 -11.69 -0.80 -4.30
C MET A 13 -10.16 -0.68 -4.33
N ALA A 14 -9.59 -0.08 -5.38
CA ALA A 14 -8.15 0.15 -5.45
C ALA A 14 -7.69 1.08 -4.32
N MET A 15 -8.43 2.17 -4.08
CA MET A 15 -8.12 3.14 -3.03
C MET A 15 -8.27 2.56 -1.62
N LYS A 16 -9.20 1.63 -1.39
CA LYS A 16 -9.38 0.96 -0.09
C LYS A 16 -8.17 0.09 0.29
N LYS A 17 -7.41 -0.38 -0.70
CA LYS A 17 -6.19 -1.20 -0.52
C LYS A 17 -4.93 -0.34 -0.31
N CYS A 18 -5.00 0.98 -0.44
CA CYS A 18 -3.86 1.87 -0.21
C CYS A 18 -3.62 2.10 1.29
N PHE A 19 -2.35 2.04 1.72
CA PHE A 19 -1.94 2.32 3.10
C PHE A 19 -0.71 3.25 3.15
N PHE A 20 -0.96 4.55 3.03
CA PHE A 20 0.07 5.60 3.06
C PHE A 20 0.94 5.65 4.33
N PRO A 21 0.45 5.33 5.55
CA PRO A 21 1.28 5.39 6.75
C PRO A 21 2.57 4.56 6.68
N LEU A 22 2.57 3.44 5.93
CA LEU A 22 3.75 2.58 5.77
C LEU A 22 4.95 3.32 5.14
N THR A 23 4.68 4.28 4.25
CA THR A 23 5.70 5.02 3.51
C THR A 23 5.73 6.51 3.86
N ALA A 24 4.95 6.95 4.85
CA ALA A 24 4.81 8.36 5.21
C ALA A 24 6.11 9.04 5.62
N PHE A 25 7.10 8.28 6.09
CA PHE A 25 8.45 8.80 6.37
C PHE A 25 9.14 9.36 5.12
N LEU A 26 8.73 8.95 3.91
CA LEU A 26 9.28 9.46 2.65
C LEU A 26 8.76 10.86 2.29
N SER A 27 7.68 11.34 2.92
CA SER A 27 7.09 12.67 2.65
C SER A 27 8.10 13.81 2.79
N ASN A 28 9.09 13.67 3.67
CA ASN A 28 10.14 14.65 3.94
C ASN A 28 11.50 14.24 3.34
N HIS A 29 11.56 13.19 2.52
CA HIS A 29 12.81 12.72 1.93
C HIS A 29 13.24 13.65 0.79
N GLU A 30 14.49 14.09 0.78
CA GLU A 30 15.02 15.06 -0.20
C GLU A 30 14.75 14.66 -1.66
N GLN A 31 14.98 13.39 -2.00
CA GLN A 31 14.76 12.87 -3.35
C GLN A 31 13.32 12.41 -3.64
N TYR A 32 12.57 11.91 -2.65
CA TYR A 32 11.32 11.16 -2.87
C TYR A 32 10.08 11.84 -2.29
N GLY A 33 10.26 12.91 -1.51
CA GLY A 33 9.18 13.63 -0.87
C GLY A 33 8.23 14.27 -1.87
N GLU A 34 8.76 14.88 -2.94
CA GLU A 34 7.94 15.51 -3.98
C GLU A 34 6.94 14.50 -4.58
N ILE A 35 7.43 13.37 -5.10
CA ILE A 35 6.56 12.36 -5.71
C ILE A 35 5.62 11.71 -4.69
N TRP A 36 6.07 11.49 -3.45
CA TRP A 36 5.21 10.92 -2.41
C TRP A 36 4.03 11.85 -2.08
N ASN A 37 4.31 13.15 -1.90
CA ASN A 37 3.28 14.15 -1.59
C ASN A 37 2.30 14.32 -2.77
N MET A 38 2.80 14.33 -4.01
CA MET A 38 1.93 14.35 -5.20
C MET A 38 0.95 13.17 -5.24
N LEU A 39 1.42 11.95 -4.93
CA LEU A 39 0.58 10.75 -4.89
C LEU A 39 -0.46 10.81 -3.76
N TYR A 40 -0.07 11.32 -2.59
CA TYR A 40 -0.97 11.45 -1.44
C TYR A 40 -2.04 12.51 -1.69
N ASP A 41 -1.66 13.67 -2.22
CA ASP A 41 -2.59 14.75 -2.56
C ASP A 41 -3.60 14.32 -3.62
N GLU A 42 -3.16 13.55 -4.62
CA GLU A 42 -4.06 13.01 -5.65
C GLU A 42 -5.01 11.95 -5.08
N TYR A 43 -4.55 11.11 -4.15
CA TYR A 43 -5.41 10.17 -3.43
C TYR A 43 -6.53 10.89 -2.67
N GLU A 44 -6.19 11.91 -1.88
CA GLU A 44 -7.17 12.67 -1.10
C GLU A 44 -8.12 13.47 -2.01
N ARG A 45 -7.60 14.05 -3.11
CA ARG A 45 -8.41 14.73 -4.13
C ARG A 45 -9.41 13.78 -4.77
N THR A 46 -8.96 12.60 -5.20
CA THR A 46 -9.81 11.58 -5.80
C THR A 46 -10.89 11.13 -4.82
N LYS A 47 -10.52 10.87 -3.56
CA LYS A 47 -11.44 10.44 -2.50
C LYS A 47 -12.54 11.47 -2.27
N LYS A 48 -12.16 12.75 -2.17
CA LYS A 48 -13.10 13.87 -2.02
C LYS A 48 -14.12 13.90 -3.16
N TYR A 49 -13.67 13.80 -4.41
CA TYR A 49 -14.58 13.87 -5.56
C TYR A 49 -15.44 12.61 -5.71
N ILE A 50 -14.93 11.42 -5.36
CA ILE A 50 -15.75 10.20 -5.29
C ILE A 50 -16.90 10.39 -4.30
N PHE A 51 -16.64 10.90 -3.11
CA PHE A 51 -17.68 11.13 -2.10
C PHE A 51 -18.70 12.18 -2.56
N LEU A 52 -18.23 13.27 -3.18
CA LEU A 52 -19.12 14.28 -3.75
C LEU A 52 -20.04 13.71 -4.84
N LEU A 53 -19.51 12.86 -5.72
CA LEU A 53 -20.26 12.27 -6.84
C LEU A 53 -21.22 11.16 -6.39
N THR A 54 -20.86 10.42 -5.35
CA THR A 54 -21.61 9.21 -4.93
C THR A 54 -22.53 9.46 -3.74
N GLY A 55 -22.32 10.54 -2.99
CA GLY A 55 -22.99 10.81 -1.71
C GLY A 55 -22.58 9.85 -0.58
N LYS A 56 -21.49 9.09 -0.75
CA LYS A 56 -20.97 8.16 0.27
C LYS A 56 -20.04 8.91 1.23
N GLU A 57 -19.95 8.41 2.46
CA GLU A 57 -18.98 8.89 3.48
C GLU A 57 -17.80 7.94 3.66
N GLU A 58 -17.89 6.73 3.10
CA GLU A 58 -16.82 5.73 3.14
C GLU A 58 -16.62 5.06 1.78
N LEU A 59 -15.36 4.76 1.45
CA LEU A 59 -15.01 3.94 0.29
C LEU A 59 -15.64 2.54 0.42
N MET A 60 -16.26 2.07 -0.66
CA MET A 60 -16.95 0.79 -0.75
C MET A 60 -18.15 0.62 0.19
N ALA A 61 -18.78 1.72 0.66
CA ALA A 61 -19.92 1.65 1.59
C ALA A 61 -21.10 0.78 1.10
N LYS A 62 -21.23 0.54 -0.22
CA LYS A 62 -22.28 -0.31 -0.82
C LYS A 62 -21.88 -1.78 -0.96
N GLN A 63 -20.66 -2.15 -0.54
CA GLN A 63 -20.08 -3.50 -0.66
C GLN A 63 -19.48 -3.96 0.68
N PRO A 64 -20.28 -4.05 1.77
CA PRO A 64 -19.78 -4.33 3.11
C PRO A 64 -19.09 -5.69 3.25
N VAL A 65 -19.54 -6.70 2.49
CA VAL A 65 -18.92 -8.04 2.48
C VAL A 65 -17.51 -7.99 1.88
N ASP A 66 -17.36 -7.34 0.73
CA ASP A 66 -16.05 -7.16 0.08
C ASP A 66 -15.11 -6.33 0.95
N GLN A 67 -15.65 -5.27 1.57
CA GLN A 67 -14.92 -4.41 2.48
C GLN A 67 -14.37 -5.19 3.68
N LEU A 68 -15.20 -6.02 4.33
CA LEU A 68 -14.79 -6.87 5.43
C LEU A 68 -13.73 -7.90 4.99
N SER A 69 -13.92 -8.51 3.82
CA SER A 69 -12.95 -9.44 3.24
C SER A 69 -11.59 -8.78 3.02
N ILE A 70 -11.56 -7.54 2.51
CA ILE A 70 -10.32 -6.75 2.36
C ILE A 70 -9.69 -6.51 3.72
N GLN A 71 -10.45 -6.00 4.69
CA GLN A 71 -9.92 -5.69 6.03
C GLN A 71 -9.34 -6.93 6.74
N MET A 72 -9.99 -8.10 6.61
CA MET A 72 -9.48 -9.34 7.18
C MET A 72 -8.14 -9.74 6.55
N ARG A 73 -7.98 -9.55 5.24
CA ARG A 73 -6.71 -9.83 4.54
C ARG A 73 -5.62 -8.84 4.91
N GLU A 74 -5.95 -7.56 5.05
CA GLU A 74 -4.99 -6.52 5.46
C GLU A 74 -4.35 -6.82 6.83
N ARG A 75 -5.04 -7.52 7.74
CA ARG A 75 -4.45 -7.97 9.02
C ARG A 75 -3.25 -8.91 8.85
N ILE A 76 -3.16 -9.61 7.71
CA ILE A 76 -2.04 -10.50 7.38
C ILE A 76 -1.02 -9.76 6.51
N VAL A 77 -1.48 -8.94 5.57
CA VAL A 77 -0.62 -8.21 4.61
C VAL A 77 0.19 -7.11 5.29
N LEU A 78 -0.42 -6.31 6.18
CA LEU A 78 0.24 -5.17 6.81
C LEU A 78 1.49 -5.54 7.64
N PRO A 79 1.48 -6.60 8.47
CA PRO A 79 2.70 -7.07 9.14
C PRO A 79 3.81 -7.45 8.16
N LEU A 80 3.47 -8.15 7.07
CA LEU A 80 4.45 -8.56 6.06
C LEU A 80 5.04 -7.36 5.33
N LEU A 81 4.21 -6.38 4.96
CA LEU A 81 4.64 -5.12 4.37
C LEU A 81 5.53 -4.32 5.33
N THR A 82 5.20 -4.29 6.61
CA THR A 82 6.00 -3.60 7.64
C THR A 82 7.39 -4.24 7.78
N ILE A 83 7.46 -5.57 7.86
CA ILE A 83 8.72 -6.31 7.92
C ILE A 83 9.53 -6.10 6.63
N GLN A 84 8.87 -6.14 5.48
CA GLN A 84 9.52 -5.91 4.19
C GLN A 84 10.09 -4.49 4.09
N GLN A 85 9.32 -3.47 4.48
CA GLN A 85 9.75 -2.09 4.47
C GLN A 85 10.95 -1.88 5.39
N TYR A 86 10.93 -2.46 6.59
CA TYR A 86 12.07 -2.43 7.50
C TYR A 86 13.31 -3.08 6.87
N ALA A 87 13.16 -4.27 6.26
CA ALA A 87 14.25 -4.97 5.61
C ALA A 87 14.83 -4.17 4.43
N LEU A 88 13.99 -3.54 3.60
CA LEU A 88 14.42 -2.65 2.52
C LEU A 88 15.22 -1.46 3.05
N THR A 89 14.77 -0.83 4.14
CA THR A 89 15.53 0.26 4.78
C THR A 89 16.90 -0.24 5.24
N LYS A 90 16.98 -1.43 5.85
CA LYS A 90 18.26 -2.02 6.26
C LYS A 90 19.16 -2.38 5.11
N VAL A 91 18.65 -2.86 3.98
CA VAL A 91 19.46 -3.08 2.77
C VAL A 91 20.11 -1.77 2.32
N ARG A 92 19.34 -0.67 2.23
CA ARG A 92 19.85 0.65 1.82
C ARG A 92 20.91 1.22 2.79
N GLU A 93 20.69 1.10 4.09
CA GLU A 93 21.67 1.52 5.11
C GLU A 93 22.98 0.71 5.00
N LEU A 94 22.88 -0.59 4.70
CA LEU A 94 24.03 -1.48 4.61
C LEU A 94 24.81 -1.33 3.30
N GLU A 95 24.19 -0.85 2.22
CA GLU A 95 24.89 -0.51 0.97
C GLU A 95 25.92 0.60 1.14
N GLN A 96 25.76 1.44 2.17
CA GLN A 96 26.66 2.53 2.49
C GLN A 96 27.77 2.12 3.49
N ALA A 97 27.75 0.88 3.99
CA ALA A 97 28.66 0.39 5.03
C ALA A 97 29.61 -0.69 4.51
N GLU A 98 30.91 -0.57 4.80
CA GLU A 98 31.88 -1.60 4.45
C GLU A 98 31.69 -2.88 5.29
N ASN A 99 31.94 -4.04 4.67
CA ASN A 99 32.11 -5.34 5.33
C ASN A 99 30.88 -5.96 6.04
N LYS A 100 29.65 -5.75 5.52
CA LYS A 100 28.40 -6.33 6.06
C LYS A 100 27.61 -7.22 5.09
N GLU A 101 28.29 -7.85 4.14
CA GLU A 101 27.70 -8.63 3.05
C GLU A 101 26.72 -9.73 3.53
N ALA A 102 27.11 -10.50 4.54
CA ALA A 102 26.27 -11.59 5.06
C ALA A 102 24.97 -11.10 5.73
N LEU A 103 25.03 -9.94 6.40
CA LEU A 103 23.85 -9.33 7.02
C LEU A 103 22.93 -8.72 5.96
N LYS A 104 23.50 -8.07 4.93
CA LYS A 104 22.74 -7.57 3.77
C LYS A 104 21.97 -8.70 3.09
N ALA A 105 22.63 -9.81 2.79
CA ALA A 105 22.01 -10.99 2.17
C ALA A 105 20.85 -11.55 3.00
N SER A 106 20.94 -11.47 4.34
CA SER A 106 19.86 -11.89 5.23
C SER A 106 18.63 -11.00 5.12
N TYR A 107 18.81 -9.68 5.03
CA TYR A 107 17.69 -8.74 4.80
C TYR A 107 17.10 -8.85 3.40
N GLU A 108 17.91 -9.03 2.36
CA GLU A 108 17.41 -9.27 0.99
C GLU A 108 16.55 -10.54 0.93
N LYS A 109 16.99 -11.61 1.59
CA LYS A 109 16.19 -12.83 1.73
C LYS A 109 14.88 -12.58 2.47
N LEU A 110 14.89 -11.74 3.51
CA LEU A 110 13.68 -11.36 4.23
C LEU A 110 12.70 -10.57 3.34
N VAL A 111 13.20 -9.61 2.57
CA VAL A 111 12.41 -8.87 1.55
C VAL A 111 11.71 -9.85 0.60
N MET A 112 12.47 -10.79 0.03
CA MET A 112 11.94 -11.79 -0.90
C MET A 112 10.91 -12.71 -0.26
N ARG A 113 11.12 -13.13 1.00
CA ARG A 113 10.18 -13.99 1.71
C ARG A 113 8.87 -13.29 2.04
N CYS A 114 8.91 -12.01 2.42
CA CYS A 114 7.71 -11.21 2.59
C CYS A 114 6.93 -11.05 1.28
N SER A 115 7.61 -10.86 0.14
CA SER A 115 6.95 -10.75 -1.17
C SER A 115 6.07 -11.96 -1.48
N PHE A 116 6.51 -13.19 -1.18
CA PHE A 116 5.69 -14.38 -1.39
C PHE A 116 4.40 -14.36 -0.56
N GLY A 117 4.49 -13.96 0.71
CA GLY A 117 3.30 -13.85 1.58
C GLY A 117 2.33 -12.77 1.10
N ILE A 118 2.85 -11.60 0.70
CA ILE A 118 2.05 -10.49 0.16
C ILE A 118 1.36 -10.90 -1.14
N ILE A 119 2.09 -11.50 -2.09
CA ILE A 119 1.55 -11.94 -3.37
C ILE A 119 0.49 -13.02 -3.19
N ASN A 120 0.72 -14.00 -2.31
CA ASN A 120 -0.25 -15.08 -2.09
C ASN A 120 -1.52 -14.57 -1.40
N SER A 121 -1.41 -13.60 -0.49
CA SER A 121 -2.58 -12.94 0.10
C SER A 121 -3.31 -12.05 -0.93
N GLY A 122 -2.55 -11.35 -1.77
CA GLY A 122 -3.07 -10.47 -2.83
C GLY A 122 -3.72 -11.22 -4.00
N ARG A 123 -3.22 -12.40 -4.39
CA ARG A 123 -3.80 -13.22 -5.48
C ARG A 123 -5.16 -13.81 -5.11
N ASN A 124 -5.39 -14.12 -3.83
CA ASN A 124 -6.71 -14.56 -3.34
C ASN A 124 -7.71 -13.40 -3.19
N SER A 125 -7.39 -12.22 -3.74
CA SER A 125 -8.18 -10.98 -3.63
C SER A 125 -8.77 -10.49 -4.96
N ALA A 126 -8.61 -11.25 -6.04
CA ALA A 126 -9.15 -10.97 -7.38
C ALA A 126 -10.34 -11.90 -7.68
#